data_AF-A0A923WYR4-F1
#
_entry.id   AF-A0A923WYR4-F1
#
_cell.length_a   1.000
_cell.length_b   1.000
_cell.length_c   1.000
_cell.angle_alpha   90.00
_cell.angle_beta   90.00
_cell.angle_gamma   90.00
#
_symmetry.space_group_name_H-M   'P 1'
#
loop_
_entity.id
_entity.type
_entity.pdbx_description
1 polymer ?
#
loop_
_entity_poly.entity_id
_entity_poly.type
_entity_poly.pdbx_seq_one_letter_code
_entity_poly.pdbx_strand_id
1 'polypeptide(L)'
;MLYQWLYSLSDHSPIFNVFRYITVRTFIAFFSSFFLCLIWGPAFIQKLKVMSFGQSIRTDGPEGHKKKAGTPTMGGGLVLLTSLIPIVLWMDLRNPLVLAAIFITWTFGLVGFV
;
A
#
# COMPACT_ATOMS: atom_id res chain seq x y z
N MET A 1 -4.40 -18.71 2.57
CA MET A 1 -3.62 -17.58 2.00
C MET A 1 -2.72 -18.10 0.90
N LEU A 2 -2.31 -17.25 -0.06
CA LEU A 2 -1.50 -17.70 -1.20
C LEU A 2 -0.22 -18.41 -0.75
N TYR A 3 0.44 -17.90 0.30
CA TYR A 3 1.63 -18.54 0.86
C TYR A 3 1.37 -19.96 1.43
N GLN A 4 0.17 -20.22 1.99
CA GLN A 4 -0.19 -21.54 2.53
C GLN A 4 -0.42 -22.54 1.41
N TRP A 5 -1.04 -22.08 0.31
CA TRP A 5 -1.21 -22.90 -0.88
C TRP A 5 0.14 -23.21 -1.53
N LEU A 6 1.02 -22.21 -1.71
CA LEU A 6 2.39 -22.42 -2.18
C LEU A 6 3.18 -23.37 -1.28
N TYR A 7 3.08 -23.21 0.05
CA TYR A 7 3.75 -24.10 0.99
C TYR A 7 3.25 -25.55 0.87
N SER A 8 1.96 -25.78 0.64
CA SER A 8 1.43 -27.14 0.44
C SER A 8 2.01 -27.86 -0.78
N LEU A 9 2.58 -27.12 -1.75
CA LEU A 9 3.29 -27.72 -2.88
C LEU A 9 4.75 -28.09 -2.55
N SER A 10 5.23 -27.83 -1.33
CA SER A 10 6.58 -28.22 -0.91
C SER A 10 6.81 -29.73 -0.94
N ASP A 11 5.73 -30.50 -0.81
CA ASP A 11 5.75 -31.96 -0.89
C ASP A 11 6.13 -32.45 -2.30
N HIS A 12 5.88 -31.63 -3.33
CA HIS A 12 6.22 -31.93 -4.73
C HIS A 12 7.56 -31.31 -5.17
N SER A 13 7.97 -30.18 -4.60
CA SER A 13 9.28 -29.58 -4.86
C SER A 13 9.81 -28.82 -3.64
N PRO A 14 11.05 -29.08 -3.21
CA PRO A 14 11.63 -28.45 -2.02
C PRO A 14 11.77 -26.93 -2.14
N ILE A 15 11.69 -26.38 -3.36
CA ILE A 15 11.78 -24.93 -3.62
C ILE A 15 10.64 -24.13 -2.96
N PHE A 16 9.48 -24.76 -2.76
CA PHE A 16 8.34 -24.08 -2.13
C PHE A 16 8.44 -23.98 -0.61
N ASN A 17 9.39 -24.69 0.02
CA ASN A 17 9.66 -24.55 1.45
C ASN A 17 10.19 -23.14 1.82
N VAL A 18 10.68 -22.40 0.83
CA VAL A 18 11.15 -21.02 1.00
C VAL A 18 10.03 -20.08 1.49
N PHE A 19 8.75 -20.36 1.16
CA PHE A 19 7.60 -19.59 1.63
C PHE A 19 7.26 -19.80 3.11
N ARG A 20 7.88 -20.79 3.78
CA ARG A 20 7.77 -20.96 5.22
C ARG A 20 8.44 -19.83 6.00
N TYR A 21 9.52 -19.27 5.44
CA TYR A 21 10.32 -18.25 6.13
C TYR A 21 9.61 -16.89 6.11
N ILE A 22 9.44 -16.30 7.29
CA ILE A 22 8.82 -14.98 7.43
C ILE A 22 9.62 -13.90 6.70
N THR A 23 10.95 -13.99 6.70
CA THR A 23 11.84 -13.04 6.01
C THR A 23 11.55 -12.97 4.52
N VAL A 24 11.44 -14.12 3.86
CA VAL A 24 11.09 -14.18 2.43
C VAL A 24 9.72 -13.59 2.19
N ARG A 25 8.73 -13.98 3.00
CA ARG A 25 7.36 -13.44 2.93
C ARG A 25 7.30 -11.93 3.09
N THR A 26 8.13 -11.36 3.97
CA THR A 26 8.24 -9.91 4.14
C THR A 26 8.81 -9.24 2.90
N PHE A 27 9.89 -9.78 2.31
CA PHE A 27 10.48 -9.21 1.08
C PHE A 27 9.52 -9.26 -0.10
N ILE A 28 8.88 -10.41 -0.36
CA ILE A 28 7.93 -10.53 -1.47
C ILE A 28 6.70 -9.64 -1.25
N ALA A 29 6.23 -9.45 -0.01
CA ALA A 29 5.15 -8.53 0.30
C ALA A 29 5.56 -7.07 0.05
N PHE A 30 6.76 -6.68 0.48
CA PHE A 30 7.32 -5.35 0.22
C PHE A 30 7.41 -5.07 -1.28
N PHE A 31 8.04 -5.95 -2.06
CA PHE A 31 8.18 -5.76 -3.50
C PHE A 31 6.81 -5.77 -4.21
N SER A 32 5.90 -6.65 -3.80
CA SER A 32 4.53 -6.66 -4.32
C SER A 32 3.86 -5.29 -4.12
N SER A 33 3.94 -4.72 -2.91
CA SER A 33 3.37 -3.40 -2.62
C SER A 33 4.04 -2.28 -3.42
N PHE A 34 5.38 -2.35 -3.53
CA PHE A 34 6.18 -1.37 -4.25
C PHE A 34 5.81 -1.32 -5.74
N PHE A 35 5.78 -2.48 -6.41
CA PHE A 35 5.42 -2.54 -7.82
C PHE A 35 3.97 -2.11 -8.06
N LEU A 36 3.03 -2.49 -7.19
CA LEU A 36 1.65 -2.01 -7.27
C LEU A 36 1.57 -0.48 -7.16
N CYS A 37 2.32 0.12 -6.24
CA CYS A 37 2.41 1.57 -6.08
C CYS A 37 2.98 2.25 -7.34
N LEU A 38 4.03 1.68 -7.95
CA LEU A 38 4.59 2.22 -9.19
C LEU A 38 3.62 2.13 -10.38
N ILE A 39 2.92 1.00 -10.53
CA ILE A 39 2.02 0.77 -11.65
C ILE A 39 0.74 1.60 -11.52
N TRP A 40 0.15 1.66 -10.32
CA TRP A 40 -1.10 2.40 -10.09
C TRP A 40 -0.90 3.88 -9.78
N GLY A 41 0.30 4.27 -9.37
CA GLY A 41 0.64 5.64 -8.98
C GLY A 41 0.26 6.69 -10.02
N PRO A 42 0.67 6.58 -11.30
CA PRO A 42 0.34 7.57 -12.32
C PRO A 42 -1.17 7.77 -12.50
N ALA A 43 -1.94 6.68 -12.56
CA ALA A 43 -3.40 6.73 -12.70
C ALA A 43 -4.07 7.35 -11.47
N PHE A 44 -3.59 7.00 -10.28
CA PHE A 44 -4.09 7.55 -9.02
C PHE A 44 -3.83 9.06 -8.90
N ILE A 45 -2.61 9.50 -9.24
CA ILE A 45 -2.23 10.92 -9.23
C ILE A 45 -3.08 11.71 -10.23
N GLN A 46 -3.32 11.19 -11.44
CA GLN A 46 -4.19 11.85 -12.41
C GLN A 46 -5.61 12.00 -11.88
N LYS A 47 -6.15 10.95 -11.25
CA LYS A 47 -7.50 10.98 -10.67
C LYS A 47 -7.61 12.01 -9.55
N LEU A 48 -6.62 12.12 -8.67
CA LEU A 48 -6.60 13.13 -7.60
C LEU A 48 -6.52 14.57 -8.16
N LYS A 49 -5.77 14.80 -9.24
CA LYS A 49 -5.71 16.10 -9.91
C LYS A 49 -7.08 16.50 -10.47
N VAL A 50 -7.81 15.57 -11.07
CA VAL A 50 -9.17 15.82 -11.61
C VAL A 50 -10.17 16.11 -10.50
N MET A 51 -10.08 15.44 -9.35
CA MET A 51 -10.96 15.66 -8.20
C MET A 51 -10.65 16.94 -7.42
N SER A 52 -9.74 17.79 -7.91
CA SER A 52 -9.36 19.07 -7.29
C SER A 52 -8.93 18.98 -5.82
N PHE A 53 -8.39 17.85 -5.37
CA PHE A 53 -7.64 17.73 -4.11
C PHE A 53 -6.27 18.46 -4.20
N GLY A 54 -6.22 19.61 -4.88
CA GLY A 54 -5.05 20.46 -4.94
C GLY A 54 -5.00 21.37 -3.72
N GLN A 55 -3.81 21.61 -3.17
CA GLN A 55 -3.67 22.61 -2.12
C GLN A 55 -4.09 24.00 -2.64
N SER A 56 -5.09 24.60 -1.99
CA SER A 56 -5.35 26.04 -2.12
C SER A 56 -4.17 26.79 -1.50
N ILE A 57 -3.35 27.42 -2.34
CA ILE A 57 -2.20 28.21 -1.90
C ILE A 57 -2.66 29.66 -1.75
N ARG A 58 -2.51 30.22 -0.55
CA ARG A 58 -2.74 31.64 -0.27
C ARG A 58 -1.89 32.51 -1.19
N THR A 59 -2.50 33.52 -1.80
CA THR A 59 -1.87 34.41 -2.78
C THR A 59 -0.78 35.31 -2.18
N ASP A 60 -0.76 35.42 -0.85
CA ASP A 60 0.09 36.22 0.01
C ASP A 60 1.43 35.53 0.40
N GLY A 61 1.73 34.35 -0.17
CA GLY A 61 2.97 33.60 0.10
C GLY A 61 4.16 33.92 -0.84
N PRO A 62 5.42 33.62 -0.45
CA PRO A 62 6.61 33.86 -1.28
C PRO A 62 6.58 33.11 -2.62
N GLU A 63 7.15 33.68 -3.69
CA GLU A 63 7.04 33.14 -5.07
C GLU A 63 7.51 31.68 -5.21
N GLY A 64 8.50 31.25 -4.44
CA GLY A 64 8.98 29.86 -4.43
C GLY A 64 7.91 28.82 -4.02
N HIS A 65 6.90 29.23 -3.24
CA HIS A 65 5.80 28.36 -2.82
C HIS A 65 4.75 28.14 -3.93
N LYS A 66 4.70 29.01 -4.94
CA LYS A 66 3.79 28.85 -6.10
C LYS A 66 4.15 27.66 -6.98
N LYS A 67 5.41 27.18 -6.96
CA LYS A 67 5.85 25.97 -7.70
C LYS A 67 5.23 24.66 -7.20
N LYS A 68 4.70 24.64 -5.97
CA LYS A 68 3.99 23.46 -5.43
C LYS A 68 2.50 23.44 -5.79
N ALA A 69 2.00 24.49 -6.44
CA ALA A 69 0.61 24.59 -6.89
C ALA A 69 0.26 23.43 -7.81
N GLY A 70 -0.83 22.72 -7.51
CA GLY A 70 -1.32 21.60 -8.31
C GLY A 70 -0.72 20.23 -7.97
N THR A 71 0.10 20.11 -6.92
CA THR A 71 0.43 18.79 -6.36
C THR A 71 -0.79 18.30 -5.57
N PRO A 72 -1.40 17.16 -5.95
CA PRO A 72 -2.55 16.66 -5.21
C PRO A 72 -2.15 16.21 -3.80
N THR A 73 -3.00 16.50 -2.82
CA THR A 73 -2.95 15.92 -1.47
C THR A 73 -3.60 14.52 -1.52
N MET A 74 -3.43 13.71 -0.46
CA MET A 74 -3.98 12.32 -0.34
C MET A 74 -3.16 11.17 -0.95
N GLY A 75 -1.84 11.32 -1.14
CA GLY A 75 -0.97 10.21 -1.55
C GLY A 75 -0.99 8.98 -0.62
N GLY A 76 -1.32 9.16 0.67
CA GLY A 76 -1.47 8.07 1.63
C GLY A 76 -2.55 7.05 1.24
N GLY A 77 -3.59 7.46 0.50
CA GLY A 77 -4.62 6.55 0.00
C GLY A 77 -4.06 5.50 -0.96
N LEU A 78 -3.10 5.88 -1.81
CA LEU A 78 -2.41 4.93 -2.70
C LEU A 78 -1.63 3.89 -1.91
N VAL A 79 -0.93 4.31 -0.85
CA VAL A 79 -0.16 3.42 0.01
C VAL A 79 -1.08 2.41 0.71
N LEU A 80 -2.19 2.89 1.27
CA LEU A 80 -3.18 2.01 1.90
C LEU A 80 -3.76 1.01 0.90
N LEU A 81 -4.26 1.48 -0.25
CA LEU A 81 -4.86 0.62 -1.27
C LEU A 81 -3.88 -0.44 -1.80
N THR A 82 -2.63 -0.06 -2.07
CA THR A 82 -1.62 -0.98 -2.62
C THR A 82 -1.08 -1.96 -1.58
N SER A 83 -1.22 -1.66 -0.28
CA SER A 83 -0.84 -2.58 0.80
C SER A 83 -1.79 -3.77 0.99
N LEU A 84 -3.07 -3.65 0.60
CA LEU A 84 -4.08 -4.72 0.80
C LEU A 84 -3.74 -6.02 0.07
N ILE A 85 -3.26 -5.91 -1.17
CA ILE A 85 -2.98 -7.07 -1.99
C ILE A 85 -1.85 -7.91 -1.35
N PRO A 86 -0.67 -7.35 -1.02
CA PRO A 86 0.37 -8.05 -0.29
C PRO A 86 -0.11 -8.66 1.04
N ILE A 87 -0.95 -7.94 1.79
CA ILE A 87 -1.52 -8.44 3.06
C ILE A 87 -2.34 -9.71 2.80
N VAL A 88 -3.27 -9.70 1.84
CA VAL A 88 -4.13 -10.86 1.55
C VAL A 88 -3.35 -12.03 0.93
N LEU A 89 -2.29 -11.77 0.19
CA LEU A 89 -1.48 -12.83 -0.44
C LEU A 89 -0.52 -13.47 0.56
N TRP A 90 0.18 -12.65 1.35
CA TRP A 90 1.35 -13.09 2.12
C TRP A 90 1.14 -13.16 3.63
N MET A 91 0.06 -12.51 4.16
CA MET A 91 -0.49 -12.37 5.56
C MET A 91 0.15 -13.17 6.67
N ASP A 92 -0.43 -13.48 7.81
CA ASP A 92 -1.36 -14.55 8.14
C ASP A 92 -2.60 -13.93 8.81
N LEU A 93 -3.76 -13.99 8.15
CA LEU A 93 -5.00 -13.38 8.64
C LEU A 93 -5.62 -14.13 9.82
N ARG A 94 -5.11 -15.30 10.18
CA ARG A 94 -5.50 -15.99 11.41
C ARG A 94 -4.83 -15.39 12.65
N ASN A 95 -3.76 -14.62 12.46
CA ASN A 95 -3.06 -13.98 13.56
C ASN A 95 -3.83 -12.72 14.01
N PRO A 96 -4.32 -12.67 15.27
CA PRO A 96 -5.09 -11.51 15.75
C PRO A 96 -4.27 -10.22 15.76
N LEU A 97 -2.94 -10.28 15.89
CA LEU A 97 -2.07 -9.11 15.81
C LEU A 97 -2.04 -8.51 14.40
N VAL A 98 -2.07 -9.36 13.37
CA VAL A 98 -2.14 -8.92 11.97
C VAL A 98 -3.47 -8.24 11.71
N LEU A 99 -4.57 -8.85 12.17
CA LEU A 99 -5.91 -8.25 12.05
C LEU A 99 -6.00 -6.90 12.78
N ALA A 100 -5.46 -6.81 14.00
CA ALA A 100 -5.41 -5.56 14.75
C ALA A 100 -4.60 -4.48 14.01
N ALA A 101 -3.43 -4.83 13.48
CA ALA A 101 -2.60 -3.90 12.72
C ALA A 101 -3.29 -3.38 11.46
N ILE A 102 -3.96 -4.27 10.69
CA ILE A 102 -4.76 -3.87 9.53
C ILE A 102 -5.88 -2.93 9.96
N PHE A 103 -6.64 -3.32 10.99
CA PHE A 103 -7.76 -2.54 11.50
C PHE A 103 -7.34 -1.13 11.92
N ILE A 104 -6.29 -1.00 12.73
CA ILE A 104 -5.78 0.29 13.19
C ILE A 104 -5.31 1.12 11.99
N THR A 105 -4.49 0.55 11.12
CA THR A 105 -3.93 1.28 9.96
C THR A 105 -5.04 1.80 9.05
N TRP A 106 -6.06 0.98 8.77
CA TRP A 106 -7.18 1.36 7.93
C TRP A 106 -8.11 2.37 8.60
N THR A 107 -8.39 2.21 9.89
CA THR A 107 -9.26 3.14 10.63
C THR A 107 -8.63 4.53 10.68
N PHE A 108 -7.35 4.64 11.04
CA PHE A 108 -6.65 5.93 11.03
C PHE A 108 -6.47 6.48 9.61
N GLY A 109 -6.32 5.61 8.61
CA GLY A 109 -6.33 5.99 7.20
C GLY A 109 -7.65 6.63 6.77
N LEU A 110 -8.78 6.08 7.20
CA LEU A 110 -10.12 6.64 6.95
C LEU A 110 -10.33 7.95 7.69
N VAL A 111 -9.87 8.06 8.95
CA VAL A 111 -9.91 9.33 9.69
C VAL A 111 -9.13 10.42 8.97
N GLY A 112 -7.97 10.11 8.38
CA GLY A 112 -7.22 11.08 7.57
C GLY A 112 -7.84 11.38 6.19
N PHE A 113 -8.83 10.60 5.76
CA PHE A 113 -9.55 10.84 4.50
C PHE A 113 -10.75 11.79 4.66
N VAL A 114 -11.38 11.79 5.84
CA VAL A 114 -12.50 12.66 6.23
C VAL A 114 -11.99 14.05 6.59
#